data_AF-A0A7C8KUT5-F1
#
_entry.id   AF-A0A7C8KUT5-F1
#
_cell.length_a   1.000
_cell.length_b   1.000
_cell.length_c   1.000
_cell.angle_alpha   90.00
_cell.angle_beta   90.00
_cell.angle_gamma   90.00
#
_symmetry.space_group_name_H-M   'P 1'
#
loop_
_entity.id
_entity.type
_entity.pdbx_description
1 polymer ?
#
loop_
_entity_poly.entity_id
_entity_poly.type
_entity_poly.pdbx_seq_one_letter_code
_entity_poly.pdbx_strand_id
1 'polypeptide(L)'
;MNGKFPPAEKQYAPLNPIVQPGYINQVSPQAAEIYPIPLVPQPNQYVTFIDPVFVDHLSRHKNQPITVTTIMDKVEGILTGIAVDHIQINISEDRAVHIRIAQIVSFEGKPITYK
;
A
#
# COMPACT_ATOMS: atom_id res chain seq x y z
N MET A 1 10.65 -37.68 -25.25
CA MET A 1 9.80 -37.41 -24.07
C MET A 1 9.94 -35.93 -23.75
N ASN A 2 8.94 -35.12 -24.10
CA ASN A 2 8.98 -33.66 -23.90
C ASN A 2 8.41 -33.32 -22.52
N GLY A 3 9.29 -33.14 -21.53
CA GLY A 3 8.90 -32.64 -20.21
C GLY A 3 8.69 -31.13 -20.25
N LYS A 4 7.44 -30.69 -20.40
CA LYS A 4 7.03 -29.33 -20.03
C LYS A 4 6.68 -29.35 -18.54
N PHE A 5 7.56 -28.82 -17.70
CA PHE A 5 7.16 -28.43 -16.35
C PHE A 5 6.13 -27.30 -16.46
N PRO A 6 4.97 -27.37 -15.76
CA PRO A 6 4.06 -26.24 -15.71
C PRO A 6 4.74 -25.09 -14.94
N PRO A 7 4.44 -23.83 -15.26
CA PRO A 7 4.97 -22.70 -14.49
C PRO A 7 4.45 -22.81 -13.05
N ALA A 8 5.35 -22.63 -12.07
CA ALA A 8 5.01 -22.65 -10.66
C ALA A 8 3.90 -21.62 -10.39
N GLU A 9 2.73 -22.12 -9.99
CA GLU A 9 1.61 -21.32 -9.55
C GLU A 9 2.09 -20.54 -8.31
N LYS A 10 2.25 -19.21 -8.42
CA LYS A 10 2.51 -18.37 -7.25
C LYS A 10 1.28 -18.45 -6.36
N GLN A 11 1.31 -19.32 -5.36
CA GLN A 11 0.30 -19.37 -4.31
C GLN A 11 0.37 -18.07 -3.52
N TYR A 12 -0.45 -17.09 -3.93
CA TYR A 12 -0.76 -15.96 -3.06
C TYR A 12 -1.61 -16.51 -1.91
N ALA A 13 -1.15 -16.31 -0.67
CA ALA A 13 -1.91 -16.71 0.50
C ALA A 13 -3.33 -16.11 0.43
N PRO A 14 -4.37 -16.88 0.80
CA PRO A 14 -5.73 -16.35 0.85
C PRO A 14 -5.76 -15.14 1.79
N LEU A 15 -6.18 -14.00 1.26
CA LEU A 15 -6.31 -12.78 2.05
C LEU A 15 -7.52 -12.91 2.98
N ASN A 16 -7.31 -12.68 4.27
CA ASN A 16 -8.41 -12.45 5.19
C ASN A 16 -9.17 -11.17 4.79
N PRO A 17 -10.48 -11.05 5.11
CA PRO A 17 -11.25 -9.83 4.85
C PRO A 17 -10.53 -8.59 5.38
N ILE A 18 -10.67 -7.46 4.67
CA ILE A 18 -10.12 -6.17 5.09
C ILE A 18 -10.62 -5.87 6.51
N VAL A 19 -9.69 -5.89 7.46
CA VAL A 19 -9.93 -5.56 8.87
C VAL A 19 -9.55 -4.12 9.12
N GLN A 20 -10.47 -3.33 9.67
CA GLN A 20 -10.23 -1.94 10.06
C GLN A 20 -10.31 -1.80 11.59
N PRO A 21 -9.56 -0.85 12.19
CA PRO A 21 -9.66 -0.58 13.62
C PRO A 21 -11.07 -0.13 13.98
N GLY A 22 -11.59 -0.64 15.11
CA GLY A 22 -12.85 -0.17 15.67
C GLY A 22 -12.72 1.29 16.10
N TYR A 23 -13.55 2.16 15.56
CA TYR A 23 -13.63 3.56 15.99
C TYR A 23 -14.70 3.68 17.09
N ILE A 24 -14.35 4.35 18.20
CA ILE A 24 -15.31 4.78 19.23
C ILE A 24 -15.40 6.30 19.13
N ASN A 25 -16.59 6.84 18.84
CA ASN A 25 -16.81 8.29 18.69
C ASN A 25 -15.87 8.99 17.68
N GLN A 26 -15.65 8.40 16.49
CA GLN A 26 -14.77 8.93 15.44
C GLN A 26 -13.29 9.04 15.80
N VAL A 27 -12.87 8.51 16.95
CA VAL A 27 -11.46 8.46 17.35
C VAL A 27 -11.01 7.00 17.32
N SER A 28 -9.90 6.72 16.66
CA SER A 28 -9.24 5.41 16.72
C SER A 28 -8.55 5.29 18.09
N PRO A 29 -8.96 4.35 18.97
CA PRO A 29 -8.24 4.13 20.22
C PRO A 29 -6.83 3.62 19.90
N GLN A 30 -5.82 4.16 20.59
CA GLN A 30 -4.41 3.82 20.41
C GLN A 30 -4.07 2.33 20.69
N ALA A 31 -5.05 1.53 21.11
CA ALA A 31 -4.95 0.08 21.33
C ALA A 31 -6.32 -0.63 21.16
N ALA A 32 -7.03 -0.43 20.06
CA ALA A 32 -8.25 -1.20 19.79
C ALA A 32 -7.91 -2.60 19.25
N GLU A 33 -8.30 -3.65 19.97
CA GLU A 33 -8.30 -5.02 19.44
C GLU A 33 -9.18 -5.09 18.18
N ILE A 34 -8.66 -5.77 17.16
CA ILE A 34 -9.33 -5.92 15.86
C ILE A 34 -10.05 -7.27 15.88
N TYR A 35 -11.38 -7.26 15.97
CA TYR A 35 -12.19 -8.46 15.83
C TYR A 35 -13.44 -8.18 14.98
N PRO A 36 -13.81 -9.10 14.09
CA PRO A 36 -15.05 -8.99 13.34
C PRO A 36 -16.23 -9.18 14.30
N ILE A 37 -17.05 -8.15 14.49
CA ILE A 37 -18.31 -8.26 15.24
C ILE A 37 -19.45 -8.40 14.22
N PRO A 38 -20.13 -9.57 14.13
CA PRO A 38 -21.16 -9.82 13.12
C PRO A 38 -22.34 -8.83 13.12
N LEU A 39 -22.58 -8.16 14.24
CA LEU A 39 -23.72 -7.26 14.46
C LEU A 39 -23.36 -5.78 14.55
N VAL A 40 -22.08 -5.41 14.51
CA VAL A 40 -21.69 -3.99 14.52
C VAL A 40 -21.45 -3.58 13.08
N PRO A 41 -22.23 -2.62 12.55
CA PRO A 41 -21.94 -2.02 11.26
C PRO A 41 -20.49 -1.56 11.26
N GLN A 42 -19.68 -2.16 10.39
CA GLN A 42 -18.32 -1.70 10.21
C GLN A 42 -18.40 -0.24 9.77
N PRO A 43 -17.53 0.65 10.29
CA PRO A 43 -17.41 2.00 9.77
C PRO A 43 -17.27 1.92 8.24
N ASN A 44 -18.29 2.36 7.52
CA ASN A 44 -18.28 2.39 6.07
C ASN A 44 -17.60 3.65 5.53
N GLN A 45 -17.16 4.53 6.44
CA GLN A 45 -16.58 5.82 6.13
C GLN A 45 -15.12 5.85 6.58
N TYR A 46 -14.25 5.98 5.59
CA TYR A 46 -12.83 6.23 5.77
C TYR A 46 -12.54 7.67 5.33
N VAL A 47 -12.15 8.53 6.27
CA VAL A 47 -11.76 9.91 5.98
C VAL A 47 -10.25 10.03 6.14
N THR A 48 -9.58 10.44 5.08
CA THR A 48 -8.14 10.71 5.10
C THR A 48 -7.84 12.01 4.36
N PHE A 49 -6.77 12.69 4.75
CA PHE A 49 -6.24 13.82 4.01
C PHE A 49 -5.38 13.28 2.86
N ILE A 50 -5.68 13.72 1.65
CA ILE A 50 -4.99 13.28 0.44
C ILE A 50 -4.37 14.52 -0.19
N ASP A 51 -3.12 14.41 -0.60
CA ASP A 51 -2.46 15.37 -1.49
C ASP A 51 -2.64 14.88 -2.93
N PRO A 52 -3.72 15.26 -3.64
CA PRO A 52 -4.13 14.60 -4.89
C PRO A 52 -3.08 14.72 -5.99
N VAL A 53 -2.39 15.86 -6.09
CA VAL A 53 -1.32 16.08 -7.07
C VAL A 53 -0.10 15.22 -6.76
N PHE A 54 0.22 15.04 -5.48
CA PHE A 54 1.31 14.17 -5.06
C PHE A 54 1.02 12.71 -5.42
N VAL A 55 -0.18 12.23 -5.11
CA VAL A 55 -0.63 10.87 -5.46
C VAL A 55 -0.68 10.66 -6.97
N ASP A 56 -1.17 11.64 -7.73
CA ASP A 56 -1.17 11.64 -9.19
C ASP A 56 0.25 11.52 -9.75
N HIS A 57 1.19 12.35 -9.27
CA HIS A 57 2.58 12.28 -9.69
C HIS A 57 3.21 10.92 -9.35
N LEU A 58 3.01 10.43 -8.13
CA LEU A 58 3.49 9.12 -7.70
C LEU A 58 2.90 7.99 -8.56
N SER A 59 1.64 8.10 -8.96
CA SER A 59 0.96 7.09 -9.78
C SER A 59 1.59 6.88 -11.16
N ARG A 60 2.22 7.92 -11.71
CA ARG A 60 2.94 7.85 -12.99
C ARG A 60 4.20 6.99 -12.93
N HIS A 61 4.67 6.69 -11.72
CA HIS A 61 5.80 5.78 -11.48
C HIS A 61 5.36 4.34 -11.16
N LYS A 62 4.07 4.00 -11.34
CA LYS A 62 3.60 2.63 -11.14
C LYS A 62 4.38 1.64 -12.01
N ASN A 63 4.77 0.52 -11.39
CA ASN A 63 5.61 -0.54 -11.91
C ASN A 63 7.03 -0.07 -12.32
N GLN A 64 7.50 1.04 -11.78
CA GLN A 64 8.85 1.56 -12.01
C GLN A 64 9.67 1.51 -10.71
N PRO A 65 11.01 1.45 -10.82
CA PRO A 65 11.88 1.67 -9.68
C PRO A 65 11.72 3.09 -9.16
N ILE A 66 11.55 3.21 -7.86
CA ILE A 66 11.50 4.47 -7.12
C ILE A 66 12.31 4.38 -5.84
N THR A 67 12.69 5.53 -5.32
CA THR A 67 13.20 5.68 -3.95
C THR A 67 12.23 6.58 -3.19
N VAL A 68 11.74 6.11 -2.06
CA VAL A 68 10.84 6.87 -1.18
C VAL A 68 11.58 7.26 0.08
N THR A 69 11.60 8.54 0.40
CA THR A 69 12.11 9.04 1.67
C THR A 69 10.95 9.21 2.63
N THR A 70 10.94 8.43 3.70
CA THR A 70 9.98 8.57 4.80
C THR A 70 10.56 9.44 5.91
N ILE A 71 9.77 9.73 6.94
CA ILE A 71 10.25 10.42 8.14
C ILE A 71 11.34 9.66 8.91
N MET A 72 11.44 8.34 8.74
CA MET A 72 12.37 7.49 9.48
C MET A 72 13.54 7.01 8.63
N ASP A 73 13.27 6.63 7.37
CA ASP A 73 14.26 5.98 6.50
C ASP A 73 13.92 6.12 5.01
N LYS A 74 14.87 5.77 4.14
CA LYS A 74 14.67 5.62 2.70
C LYS A 74 14.35 4.17 2.34
N VAL A 75 13.42 3.98 1.41
CA VAL A 75 13.02 2.67 0.87
C VAL A 75 13.15 2.68 -0.64
N GLU A 76 13.92 1.75 -1.18
CA GLU A 76 14.13 1.58 -2.62
C GLU A 76 13.46 0.30 -3.11
N GLY A 77 12.81 0.36 -4.28
CA GLY A 77 12.19 -0.82 -4.88
C GLY A 77 11.24 -0.48 -6.02
N ILE A 78 10.36 -1.42 -6.37
CA ILE A 78 9.37 -1.24 -7.44
C ILE A 78 8.02 -0.83 -6.86
N LEU A 79 7.48 0.31 -7.29
CA LEU A 79 6.15 0.77 -6.89
C LEU A 79 5.07 -0.09 -7.55
N THR A 80 4.48 -1.05 -6.85
CA THR A 80 3.51 -2.00 -7.43
C THR A 80 2.07 -1.64 -7.14
N GLY A 81 1.81 -1.00 -5.99
CA GLY A 81 0.47 -0.63 -5.53
C GLY A 81 0.41 0.81 -5.07
N ILE A 82 -0.69 1.49 -5.40
CA ILE A 82 -1.03 2.82 -4.89
C ILE A 82 -2.50 2.76 -4.48
N ALA A 83 -2.75 3.03 -3.21
CA ALA A 83 -4.07 3.20 -2.63
C ALA A 83 -4.24 4.64 -2.16
N VAL A 84 -5.41 4.96 -1.62
CA VAL A 84 -5.74 6.32 -1.16
C VAL A 84 -4.86 6.81 -0.01
N ASP A 85 -4.33 5.88 0.81
CA ASP A 85 -3.63 6.18 2.05
C ASP A 85 -2.26 5.52 2.18
N HIS A 86 -1.91 4.59 1.28
CA HIS A 86 -0.63 3.91 1.28
C HIS A 86 -0.18 3.52 -0.11
N ILE A 87 1.13 3.26 -0.23
CA ILE A 87 1.75 2.63 -1.40
C ILE A 87 2.34 1.28 -1.02
N GLN A 88 2.51 0.43 -2.02
CA GLN A 88 3.23 -0.82 -1.92
C GLN A 88 4.51 -0.75 -2.77
N ILE A 89 5.65 -1.00 -2.13
CA ILE A 89 6.95 -1.12 -2.78
C ILE A 89 7.43 -2.56 -2.63
N ASN A 90 7.65 -3.25 -3.74
CA ASN A 90 8.32 -4.56 -3.73
C ASN A 90 9.82 -4.34 -3.57
N ILE A 91 10.40 -4.91 -2.52
CA ILE A 91 11.84 -4.81 -2.19
C ILE A 91 12.62 -6.09 -2.54
N SER A 92 11.92 -7.21 -2.70
CA SER A 92 12.43 -8.48 -3.24
C SER A 92 11.31 -9.20 -4.01
N GLU A 93 11.58 -10.41 -4.50
CA GLU A 93 10.57 -11.22 -5.23
C GLU A 93 9.39 -11.66 -4.35
N ASP A 94 9.61 -11.77 -3.04
CA ASP A 94 8.70 -12.33 -2.05
C ASP A 94 8.31 -11.34 -0.94
N ARG A 95 8.90 -10.14 -0.93
CA ARG A 95 8.65 -9.13 0.12
C ARG A 95 8.24 -7.79 -0.46
N ALA A 96 7.17 -7.25 0.10
CA ALA A 96 6.70 -5.90 -0.15
C ALA A 96 6.56 -5.12 1.16
N VAL A 97 6.80 -3.81 1.09
CA VAL A 97 6.58 -2.87 2.19
C VAL A 97 5.40 -1.99 1.82
N HIS A 98 4.48 -1.82 2.77
CA HIS A 98 3.37 -0.90 2.64
C HIS A 98 3.70 0.36 3.42
N ILE A 99 3.76 1.50 2.75
CA ILE A 99 4.14 2.79 3.34
C ILE A 99 2.93 3.71 3.31
N ARG A 100 2.53 4.24 4.46
CA ARG A 100 1.47 5.26 4.53
C ARG A 100 1.91 6.50 3.75
N ILE A 101 1.06 7.01 2.85
CA ILE A 101 1.35 8.21 2.06
C ILE A 101 1.65 9.40 2.97
N ALA A 102 0.92 9.53 4.08
CA ALA A 102 1.12 10.56 5.09
C ALA A 102 2.50 10.53 5.80
N GLN A 103 3.32 9.50 5.59
CA GLN A 103 4.66 9.36 6.17
C GLN A 103 5.76 9.55 5.13
N ILE A 104 5.40 9.81 3.87
CA ILE A 104 6.34 10.07 2.79
C ILE A 104 6.68 11.56 2.78
N VAL A 105 7.97 11.86 2.91
CA VAL A 105 8.50 13.22 2.81
C VAL A 105 8.76 13.58 1.34
N SER A 106 9.31 12.64 0.57
CA SER A 106 9.57 12.81 -0.86
C SER A 106 9.73 11.46 -1.57
N PHE A 107 9.68 11.47 -2.90
CA PHE A 107 10.07 10.33 -3.71
C PHE A 107 10.92 10.76 -4.92
N GLU A 108 11.78 9.85 -5.36
CA GLU A 108 12.63 9.97 -6.54
C GLU A 108 12.18 8.92 -7.56
N GLY A 109 12.09 9.32 -8.82
CA GLY A 109 11.68 8.46 -9.93
C GLY A 109 12.14 9.03 -11.27
N LYS A 110 11.89 8.31 -12.36
CA LYS A 110 12.27 8.77 -13.71
C LYS A 110 11.63 10.14 -14.02
N PRO A 111 12.35 11.10 -14.62
CA PRO A 111 11.77 12.40 -14.97
C PRO A 111 10.49 12.25 -15.79
N ILE A 112 9.44 12.97 -15.39
CA ILE A 112 8.19 13.07 -16.15
C ILE A 112 8.29 14.31 -17.04
N THR A 113 8.16 14.10 -18.35
CA THR A 113 8.10 15.20 -19.33
C THR A 113 6.69 15.26 -19.92
N TYR A 114 6.10 16.45 -19.93
CA TYR A 114 4.81 16.72 -20.58
C TYR A 114 5.04 17.04 -22.07
N LYS A 115 4.13 16.59 -22.92
CA LYS A 115 4.09 16.96 -24.35
C LYS A 115 3.16 18.14 -24.55
#